data_AF-A0A835CLY2-F1
#
_entry.id   AF-A0A835CLY2-F1
#
_cell.length_a   1.000
_cell.length_b   1.000
_cell.length_c   1.000
_cell.angle_alpha   90.00
_cell.angle_beta   90.00
_cell.angle_gamma   90.00
#
_symmetry.space_group_name_H-M   'P 1'
#
loop_
_entity.id
_entity.type
_entity.pdbx_description
1 polymer ?
#
loop_
_entity_poly.entity_id
_entity_poly.type
_entity_poly.pdbx_seq_one_letter_code
_entity_poly.pdbx_strand_id
1 'polypeptide(L)'
;MDRWIPWVSEITNDNMVGGSLAVNYVCELLNEEGTGWNVAVISSIFRENMCNRIQKIPINHRQGEDRWSWVPDLKGVFTVKSCYKVAMAERWPGINITPGTLITVEEKFWKRIWKLPLMPKYKVFIWRVCLDILPTAGALSGRGVNIDAVCSLCGSDEESTFHALLECPRLDSVWQGAPFDLHNRIYHNSVLEWIVVEGLSWSNEQLCMTIILVYLLWNDRNAVVLEGKDQAVANCWVQVARRWEEMKDAKTLEDETVMDVGIYIGGGR
;
A
#
# COMPACT_ATOMS: atom_id res chain seq x y z
N MET A 1 -11.68 -2.03 -29.30
CA MET A 1 -10.59 -2.74 -29.99
C MET A 1 -9.73 -3.43 -28.94
N ASP A 2 -9.16 -4.59 -29.24
CA ASP A 2 -8.32 -5.29 -28.27
C ASP A 2 -7.08 -4.47 -27.88
N ARG A 3 -6.69 -4.55 -26.60
CA ARG A 3 -5.48 -3.92 -26.06
C ARG A 3 -4.24 -4.72 -26.46
N TRP A 4 -3.86 -4.66 -27.73
CA TRP A 4 -2.72 -5.40 -28.27
C TRP A 4 -1.38 -4.68 -28.06
N ILE A 5 -1.39 -3.38 -27.74
CA ILE A 5 -0.20 -2.60 -27.40
C ILE A 5 -0.01 -2.63 -25.87
N PRO A 6 0.99 -3.36 -25.33
CA PRO A 6 1.03 -3.73 -23.90
C PRO A 6 1.09 -2.58 -22.89
N TRP A 7 1.50 -1.38 -23.31
CA TRP A 7 1.72 -0.21 -22.46
C TRP A 7 0.76 0.96 -22.76
N VAL A 8 -0.21 0.75 -23.63
CA VAL A 8 -1.23 1.76 -23.98
C VAL A 8 -2.56 1.25 -23.42
N SER A 9 -3.10 1.98 -22.44
CA SER A 9 -4.42 1.69 -21.87
C SER A 9 -5.52 1.89 -22.90
N GLU A 10 -5.43 2.97 -23.68
CA GLU A 10 -6.35 3.33 -24.76
C GLU A 10 -5.62 4.03 -25.91
N ILE A 11 -5.94 3.65 -27.15
CA ILE A 11 -5.45 4.35 -28.34
C ILE A 11 -6.31 5.61 -28.50
N THR A 12 -5.75 6.75 -28.14
CA THR A 12 -6.41 8.06 -28.23
C THR A 12 -5.92 8.87 -29.44
N ASN A 13 -6.62 9.96 -29.76
CA ASN A 13 -6.24 10.89 -30.83
C ASN A 13 -4.83 11.47 -30.66
N ASP A 14 -4.32 11.56 -29.43
CA ASP A 14 -2.98 12.07 -29.15
C ASP A 14 -1.88 11.18 -29.71
N ASN A 15 -2.16 9.89 -29.86
CA ASN A 15 -1.22 8.91 -30.38
C ASN A 15 -1.41 8.62 -31.88
N MET A 16 -2.46 9.18 -32.50
CA MET A 16 -2.82 8.99 -33.90
C MET A 16 -2.53 10.25 -34.75
N VAL A 17 -2.36 10.04 -36.05
CA VAL A 17 -2.13 11.14 -37.02
C VAL A 17 -3.47 11.72 -37.53
N GLY A 18 -4.52 10.90 -37.65
CA GLY A 18 -5.81 11.28 -38.27
C GLY A 18 -7.05 11.16 -37.37
N GLY A 19 -6.90 10.85 -36.08
CA GLY A 19 -8.01 10.76 -35.12
C GLY A 19 -9.02 9.63 -35.34
N SER A 20 -8.79 8.75 -36.31
CA SER A 20 -9.59 7.54 -36.55
C SER A 20 -8.67 6.39 -36.97
N LEU A 21 -8.91 5.22 -36.39
CA LEU A 21 -8.17 4.01 -36.70
C LEU A 21 -8.82 3.34 -37.93
N ALA A 22 -8.13 3.37 -39.07
CA ALA A 22 -8.64 2.78 -40.32
C ALA A 22 -8.38 1.26 -40.46
N VAL A 23 -8.13 0.58 -39.34
CA VAL A 23 -7.67 -0.83 -39.30
C VAL A 23 -8.50 -1.60 -38.27
N ASN A 24 -8.94 -2.82 -38.62
CA ASN A 24 -9.74 -3.67 -37.73
C ASN A 24 -8.92 -4.74 -37.02
N TYR A 25 -7.89 -5.29 -37.70
CA TYR A 25 -7.06 -6.36 -37.16
C TYR A 25 -5.57 -5.98 -37.11
N VAL A 26 -4.86 -6.47 -36.08
CA VAL A 26 -3.41 -6.24 -35.93
C VAL A 26 -2.62 -6.82 -37.10
N CYS A 27 -3.11 -7.89 -37.73
CA CYS A 27 -2.46 -8.49 -38.90
C CYS A 27 -2.41 -7.56 -40.12
N GLU A 28 -3.32 -6.57 -40.23
CA GLU A 28 -3.28 -5.55 -41.29
C GLU A 28 -2.08 -4.59 -41.12
N LEU A 29 -1.46 -4.57 -39.94
CA LEU A 29 -0.25 -3.80 -39.65
C LEU A 29 1.04 -4.58 -39.92
N LEU A 30 0.95 -5.84 -40.33
CA LEU A 30 2.10 -6.68 -40.69
C LEU A 30 2.46 -6.52 -42.17
N ASN A 31 3.69 -6.84 -42.53
CA ASN A 31 4.10 -6.96 -43.93
C ASN A 31 3.39 -8.15 -44.61
N GLU A 32 3.42 -8.19 -45.95
CA GLU A 32 2.76 -9.24 -46.74
C GLU A 32 3.24 -10.66 -46.38
N GLU A 33 4.47 -10.78 -45.88
CA GLU A 33 5.07 -12.05 -45.46
C GLU A 33 4.74 -12.45 -44.01
N GLY A 34 4.12 -11.56 -43.21
CA GLY A 34 3.87 -11.78 -41.78
C GLY A 34 5.12 -11.89 -40.90
N THR A 35 6.29 -11.57 -41.45
CA THR A 35 7.60 -11.66 -40.80
C THR A 35 8.00 -10.38 -40.07
N GLY A 36 7.25 -9.29 -40.26
CA GLY A 36 7.61 -7.98 -39.76
C GLY A 36 6.43 -7.02 -39.73
N TRP A 37 6.64 -5.89 -39.06
CA TRP A 37 5.69 -4.78 -39.05
C TRP A 37 5.76 -3.99 -40.37
N ASN A 38 4.62 -3.63 -40.93
CA ASN A 38 4.54 -2.74 -42.09
C ASN A 38 4.70 -1.28 -41.63
N VAL A 39 5.94 -0.80 -41.67
CA VAL A 39 6.31 0.54 -41.19
C VAL A 39 5.52 1.64 -41.88
N ALA A 40 5.27 1.53 -43.19
CA ALA A 40 4.54 2.55 -43.95
C ALA A 40 3.09 2.69 -43.45
N VAL A 41 2.41 1.58 -43.22
CA VAL A 41 1.04 1.55 -42.68
C VAL A 41 1.02 2.10 -41.24
N ILE A 42 1.94 1.64 -40.39
CA ILE A 42 2.04 2.09 -38.99
C ILE A 42 2.30 3.60 -38.91
N SER A 43 3.22 4.13 -39.71
CA SER A 43 3.53 5.57 -39.76
C SER A 43 2.39 6.42 -40.31
N SER A 44 1.47 5.84 -41.08
CA SER A 44 0.27 6.56 -41.54
C SER A 44 -0.81 6.69 -40.46
N ILE A 45 -0.82 5.77 -39.48
CA ILE A 45 -1.86 5.70 -38.45
C ILE A 45 -1.38 6.36 -37.15
N PHE A 46 -0.11 6.12 -36.79
CA PHE A 46 0.42 6.45 -35.48
C PHE A 46 1.53 7.50 -35.53
N ARG A 47 1.63 8.29 -34.46
CA ARG A 47 2.72 9.28 -34.33
C ARG A 47 4.05 8.59 -34.07
N GLU A 48 5.16 9.27 -34.38
CA GLU A 48 6.52 8.73 -34.37
C GLU A 48 6.89 7.99 -33.07
N ASN A 49 6.54 8.55 -31.90
CA ASN A 49 6.79 7.90 -30.60
C ASN A 49 6.12 6.51 -30.53
N MET A 50 4.87 6.41 -30.97
CA MET A 50 4.15 5.14 -30.92
C MET A 50 4.61 4.17 -32.00
N CYS A 51 4.92 4.64 -33.21
CA CYS A 51 5.55 3.85 -34.27
C CYS A 51 6.82 3.14 -33.77
N ASN A 52 7.72 3.89 -33.14
CA ASN A 52 8.98 3.39 -32.62
C ASN A 52 8.80 2.31 -31.55
N ARG A 53 7.68 2.33 -30.81
CA ARG A 53 7.38 1.35 -29.78
C ARG A 53 6.68 0.13 -30.36
N ILE A 54 5.72 0.31 -31.27
CA ILE A 54 5.03 -0.79 -31.96
C ILE A 54 6.03 -1.67 -32.71
N GLN A 55 6.97 -1.06 -33.43
CA GLN A 55 8.01 -1.79 -34.17
C GLN A 55 8.92 -2.66 -33.27
N LYS A 56 8.99 -2.37 -31.97
CA LYS A 56 9.75 -3.16 -30.98
C LYS A 56 8.96 -4.32 -30.40
N ILE A 57 7.66 -4.44 -30.70
CA ILE A 57 6.86 -5.58 -30.28
C ILE A 57 7.34 -6.79 -31.09
N PRO A 58 7.86 -7.85 -30.44
CA PRO A 58 8.33 -9.02 -31.16
C PRO A 58 7.13 -9.75 -31.78
N ILE A 59 7.21 -10.01 -33.09
CA ILE A 59 6.22 -10.81 -33.80
C ILE A 59 6.57 -12.28 -33.56
N ASN A 60 5.59 -13.05 -33.08
CA ASN A 60 5.81 -14.47 -32.85
C ASN A 60 5.74 -15.23 -34.19
N HIS A 61 6.89 -15.67 -34.69
CA HIS A 61 6.97 -16.45 -35.94
C HIS A 61 6.63 -17.93 -35.76
N ARG A 62 6.35 -18.40 -34.53
CA ARG A 62 5.93 -19.78 -34.30
C ARG A 62 4.44 -19.87 -34.62
N GLN A 63 4.08 -20.72 -35.58
CA GLN A 63 2.70 -21.12 -35.88
C GLN A 63 2.12 -21.94 -34.72
N GLY A 64 1.89 -21.29 -33.59
CA GLY A 64 1.19 -21.84 -32.44
C GLY A 64 -0.17 -21.16 -32.27
N GLU A 65 -1.07 -21.83 -31.56
CA GLU A 65 -2.36 -21.24 -31.18
C GLU A 65 -2.15 -20.00 -30.31
N ASP A 66 -3.02 -19.01 -30.49
CA ASP A 66 -3.06 -17.79 -29.67
C ASP A 66 -3.21 -18.13 -28.19
N ARG A 67 -2.54 -17.34 -27.34
CA ARG A 67 -2.60 -17.51 -25.88
C ARG A 67 -2.88 -16.20 -25.20
N TRP A 68 -3.69 -16.27 -24.15
CA TRP A 68 -3.91 -15.16 -23.24
C TRP A 68 -2.59 -14.78 -22.55
N SER A 69 -2.30 -13.48 -22.53
CA SER A 69 -1.15 -12.90 -21.85
C SER A 69 -1.63 -11.97 -20.74
N TRP A 70 -1.07 -12.14 -19.55
CA TRP A 70 -1.36 -11.28 -18.40
C TRP A 70 -0.53 -9.99 -18.48
N VAL A 71 -1.12 -8.93 -19.03
CA VAL A 71 -0.48 -7.61 -19.28
C VAL A 71 0.31 -7.04 -18.09
N PRO A 72 -0.15 -7.16 -16.82
CA PRO A 72 0.60 -6.65 -15.66
C PRO A 72 1.95 -7.36 -15.38
N ASP A 73 2.19 -8.52 -15.97
CA ASP A 73 3.46 -9.25 -15.84
C ASP A 73 4.29 -9.18 -17.14
N LEU A 74 5.58 -8.88 -17.04
CA LEU A 74 6.46 -8.75 -18.22
C LEU A 74 6.64 -10.05 -19.00
N LYS A 75 6.44 -11.21 -18.36
CA LYS A 75 6.51 -12.51 -19.02
C LYS A 75 5.13 -12.95 -19.54
N GLY A 76 4.10 -12.11 -19.37
CA GLY A 76 2.73 -12.42 -19.71
C GLY A 76 2.10 -13.50 -18.83
N VAL A 77 2.71 -13.83 -17.68
CA VAL A 77 2.27 -14.95 -16.84
C VAL A 77 1.26 -14.47 -15.80
N PHE A 78 0.08 -15.09 -15.81
CA PHE A 78 -0.89 -14.89 -14.76
C PHE A 78 -0.43 -15.53 -13.46
N THR A 79 -0.47 -14.78 -12.36
CA THR A 79 -0.32 -15.31 -11.01
C THR A 79 -1.37 -14.68 -10.11
N VAL A 80 -1.80 -15.42 -9.08
CA VAL A 80 -2.70 -14.87 -8.05
C VAL A 80 -2.12 -13.60 -7.43
N LYS A 81 -0.79 -13.56 -7.25
CA LYS A 81 -0.07 -12.39 -6.71
C LYS A 81 -0.18 -11.16 -7.62
N SER A 82 -0.03 -11.31 -8.93
CA SER A 82 -0.14 -10.19 -9.88
C SER A 82 -1.59 -9.74 -10.07
N CYS A 83 -2.54 -10.68 -10.06
CA CYS A 83 -3.99 -10.38 -10.06
C CYS A 83 -4.42 -9.62 -8.82
N TYR A 84 -3.99 -10.07 -7.63
CA TYR A 84 -4.30 -9.40 -6.36
C TYR A 84 -3.81 -7.96 -6.38
N LYS A 85 -2.60 -7.70 -6.90
CA LYS A 85 -2.07 -6.33 -7.02
C LYS A 85 -2.96 -5.44 -7.88
N VAL A 86 -3.44 -5.93 -9.03
CA VAL A 86 -4.39 -5.19 -9.89
C VAL A 86 -5.67 -4.87 -9.14
N ALA A 87 -6.29 -5.87 -8.51
CA ALA A 87 -7.50 -5.66 -7.73
C ALA A 87 -7.32 -4.66 -6.58
N MET A 88 -6.13 -4.65 -5.95
CA MET A 88 -5.81 -3.66 -4.91
C MET A 88 -5.62 -2.25 -5.48
N ALA A 89 -5.02 -2.11 -6.66
CA ALA A 89 -4.90 -0.81 -7.32
C ALA A 89 -6.23 -0.25 -7.83
N GLU A 90 -7.15 -1.11 -8.26
CA GLU A 90 -8.52 -0.70 -8.61
C GLU A 90 -9.31 -0.24 -7.38
N ARG A 91 -9.10 -0.91 -6.24
CA ARG A 91 -9.73 -0.53 -4.97
C ARG A 91 -9.14 0.76 -4.37
N TRP A 92 -7.90 1.10 -4.70
CA TRP A 92 -7.18 2.25 -4.15
C TRP A 92 -6.46 3.07 -5.24
N PRO A 93 -7.05 4.20 -5.70
CA PRO A 93 -6.58 5.02 -6.83
C PRO A 93 -5.16 5.65 -6.71
N GLY A 94 -4.40 5.40 -5.64
CA GLY A 94 -3.02 5.86 -5.46
C GLY A 94 -1.94 4.84 -5.84
N ILE A 95 -2.31 3.61 -6.20
CA ILE A 95 -1.36 2.52 -6.48
C ILE A 95 -1.11 2.43 -8.00
N ASN A 96 -0.05 3.09 -8.47
CA ASN A 96 0.39 2.95 -9.86
C ASN A 96 1.08 1.59 -10.08
N ILE A 97 0.44 0.70 -10.85
CA ILE A 97 1.05 -0.54 -11.31
C ILE A 97 1.73 -0.28 -12.65
N THR A 98 3.07 -0.25 -12.66
CA THR A 98 3.84 -0.27 -13.91
C THR A 98 4.22 -1.71 -14.26
N PRO A 99 4.05 -2.17 -15.52
CA PRO A 99 4.53 -3.47 -15.96
C PRO A 99 6.03 -3.62 -15.67
N GLY A 100 6.40 -4.68 -14.93
CA GLY A 100 7.81 -4.98 -14.59
C GLY A 100 8.34 -4.37 -13.29
N THR A 101 7.72 -3.31 -12.78
CA THR A 101 8.06 -2.72 -11.48
C THR A 101 7.14 -3.34 -10.43
N LEU A 102 7.31 -4.63 -10.19
CA LEU A 102 6.41 -5.44 -9.36
C LEU A 102 6.39 -5.05 -7.87
N ILE A 103 6.97 -3.93 -7.42
CA ILE A 103 6.96 -3.52 -6.01
C ILE A 103 6.05 -2.30 -5.87
N THR A 104 4.85 -2.49 -5.34
CA THR A 104 3.92 -1.40 -5.01
C THR A 104 4.50 -0.53 -3.90
N VAL A 105 4.02 0.72 -3.80
CA VAL A 105 4.31 1.62 -2.67
C VAL A 105 4.02 0.91 -1.34
N GLU A 106 2.92 0.18 -1.30
CA GLU A 106 2.50 -0.67 -0.19
C GLU A 106 3.50 -1.81 0.11
N GLU A 107 4.05 -2.48 -0.91
CA GLU A 107 5.05 -3.55 -0.69
C GLU A 107 6.35 -2.98 -0.10
N LYS A 108 6.77 -1.77 -0.50
CA LYS A 108 7.91 -1.08 0.14
C LYS A 108 7.59 -0.72 1.59
N PHE A 109 6.39 -0.21 1.83
CA PHE A 109 5.92 0.14 3.15
C PHE A 109 5.89 -1.07 4.08
N TRP A 110 5.27 -2.19 3.70
CA TRP A 110 5.24 -3.40 4.52
C TRP A 110 6.63 -3.97 4.76
N LYS A 111 7.49 -4.05 3.73
CA LYS A 111 8.90 -4.46 3.91
C LYS A 111 9.62 -3.59 4.94
N ARG A 112 9.32 -2.29 4.99
CA ARG A 112 9.87 -1.37 5.97
C ARG A 112 9.30 -1.66 7.37
N ILE A 113 7.98 -1.75 7.53
CA ILE A 113 7.30 -2.05 8.80
C ILE A 113 7.86 -3.32 9.45
N TRP A 114 8.01 -4.40 8.66
CA TRP A 114 8.50 -5.68 9.18
C TRP A 114 9.98 -5.61 9.63
N LYS A 115 10.77 -4.71 9.07
CA LYS A 115 12.17 -4.45 9.47
C LYS A 115 12.32 -3.51 10.67
N LEU A 116 11.26 -2.80 11.08
CA LEU A 116 11.34 -1.90 12.23
C LEU A 116 11.66 -2.67 13.52
N PRO A 117 12.39 -2.05 14.47
CA PRO A 117 12.65 -2.62 15.80
C PRO A 117 11.42 -2.49 16.72
N LEU A 118 10.27 -2.95 16.24
CA LEU A 118 9.02 -3.00 17.00
C LEU A 118 8.74 -4.44 17.43
N MET A 119 8.20 -4.60 18.65
CA MET A 119 7.66 -5.88 19.10
C MET A 119 6.59 -6.40 18.12
N PRO A 120 6.47 -7.73 17.92
CA PRO A 120 5.50 -8.32 17.00
C PRO A 120 4.07 -7.84 17.22
N LYS A 121 3.65 -7.59 18.47
CA LYS A 121 2.30 -7.09 18.80
C LYS A 121 1.95 -5.77 18.11
N TYR A 122 2.90 -4.83 18.01
CA TYR A 122 2.69 -3.55 17.35
C TYR A 122 2.59 -3.70 15.83
N LYS A 123 3.42 -4.58 15.24
CA LYS A 123 3.42 -4.88 13.81
C LYS A 123 2.12 -5.55 13.37
N VAL A 124 1.66 -6.55 14.14
CA VAL A 124 0.38 -7.23 13.88
C VAL A 124 -0.78 -6.26 14.07
N PHE A 125 -0.73 -5.41 15.10
CA PHE A 125 -1.75 -4.40 15.33
C PHE A 125 -1.87 -3.42 14.16
N ILE A 126 -0.78 -2.79 13.72
CA ILE A 126 -0.85 -1.83 12.61
C ILE A 126 -1.28 -2.50 11.30
N TRP A 127 -0.93 -3.78 11.10
CA TRP A 127 -1.43 -4.56 9.98
C TRP A 127 -2.96 -4.72 10.03
N ARG A 128 -3.53 -5.03 11.20
CA ARG A 128 -5.00 -5.10 11.39
C ARG A 128 -5.68 -3.75 11.22
N VAL A 129 -5.04 -2.67 11.68
CA VAL A 129 -5.54 -1.28 11.50
C VAL A 129 -5.61 -0.93 10.02
N CYS A 130 -4.54 -1.21 9.27
CA CYS A 130 -4.48 -0.92 7.83
C CYS A 130 -5.46 -1.77 7.01
N LEU A 131 -5.85 -2.95 7.50
CA LEU A 131 -6.87 -3.79 6.89
C LEU A 131 -8.31 -3.40 7.30
N ASP A 132 -8.47 -2.41 8.19
CA ASP A 132 -9.76 -1.95 8.70
C ASP A 132 -10.60 -3.09 9.34
N ILE A 133 -9.94 -3.97 10.10
CA ILE A 133 -10.56 -5.15 10.75
C ILE A 133 -10.58 -5.05 12.28
N LEU A 134 -10.47 -3.84 12.82
CA LEU A 134 -10.65 -3.61 14.25
C LEU A 134 -12.14 -3.68 14.63
N PRO A 135 -12.48 -4.15 15.84
CA PRO A 135 -13.85 -4.21 16.31
C PRO A 135 -14.34 -2.82 16.76
N THR A 136 -14.55 -1.91 15.81
CA THR A 136 -15.21 -0.62 16.08
C THR A 136 -16.71 -0.79 16.23
N ALA A 137 -17.37 0.18 16.85
CA ALA A 137 -18.81 0.18 17.06
C ALA A 137 -19.57 0.13 15.72
N GLY A 138 -19.15 0.92 14.72
CA GLY A 138 -19.70 0.83 13.36
C GLY A 138 -19.50 -0.55 12.73
N ALA A 139 -18.31 -1.14 12.84
CA ALA A 139 -18.04 -2.48 12.28
C ALA A 139 -18.84 -3.59 12.96
N LEU A 140 -19.09 -3.48 14.27
CA LEU A 140 -19.89 -4.44 15.03
C LEU A 140 -21.40 -4.27 14.75
N SER A 141 -21.89 -3.03 14.73
CA SER A 141 -23.28 -2.71 14.37
C SER A 141 -23.62 -3.18 12.96
N GLY A 142 -22.73 -2.91 11.98
CA GLY A 142 -22.87 -3.40 10.61
C GLY A 142 -22.86 -4.92 10.45
N ARG A 143 -22.36 -5.67 11.47
CA ARG A 143 -22.42 -7.14 11.54
C ARG A 143 -23.65 -7.66 12.29
N GLY A 144 -24.59 -6.79 12.67
CA GLY A 144 -25.83 -7.15 13.36
C GLY A 144 -25.70 -7.28 14.88
N VAL A 145 -24.62 -6.78 15.49
CA VAL A 145 -24.51 -6.68 16.95
C VAL A 145 -25.36 -5.50 17.42
N ASN A 146 -26.27 -5.73 18.38
CA ASN A 146 -27.16 -4.70 18.91
C ASN A 146 -26.41 -3.73 19.85
N ILE A 147 -25.69 -2.78 19.26
CA ILE A 147 -24.99 -1.69 19.94
C ILE A 147 -25.19 -0.38 19.19
N ASP A 148 -24.98 0.74 19.87
CA ASP A 148 -24.87 2.04 19.22
C ASP A 148 -23.58 2.09 18.39
N ALA A 149 -23.66 2.56 17.15
CA ALA A 149 -22.53 2.68 16.23
C ALA A 149 -21.69 3.95 16.50
N VAL A 150 -22.19 4.87 17.32
CA VAL A 150 -21.53 6.13 17.65
C VAL A 150 -20.23 5.90 18.43
N CYS A 151 -19.21 6.69 18.11
CA CYS A 151 -17.92 6.69 18.78
C CYS A 151 -18.07 6.95 20.28
N SER A 152 -17.61 6.00 21.10
CA SER A 152 -17.74 6.08 22.56
C SER A 152 -16.84 7.15 23.19
N LEU A 153 -15.89 7.72 22.44
CA LEU A 153 -15.02 8.78 22.91
C LEU A 153 -15.67 10.17 22.75
N CYS A 154 -16.14 10.52 21.54
CA CYS A 154 -16.69 11.85 21.26
C CYS A 154 -18.23 11.91 21.29
N GLY A 155 -18.93 10.79 21.12
CA GLY A 155 -20.38 10.75 21.09
C GLY A 155 -21.03 11.43 19.88
N SER A 156 -20.29 11.73 18.81
CA SER A 156 -20.78 12.51 17.65
C SER A 156 -20.98 11.68 16.39
N ASP A 157 -19.93 10.96 15.96
CA ASP A 157 -19.88 10.33 14.63
C ASP A 157 -19.87 8.80 14.74
N GLU A 158 -20.21 8.12 13.65
CA GLU A 158 -20.11 6.67 13.56
C GLU A 158 -18.65 6.22 13.70
N GLU A 159 -18.42 5.23 14.57
CA GLU A 159 -17.07 4.79 14.88
C GLU A 159 -16.50 3.89 13.78
N SER A 160 -15.62 4.47 12.96
CA SER A 160 -14.72 3.76 12.06
C SER A 160 -13.31 3.65 12.66
N THR A 161 -12.44 2.81 12.08
CA THR A 161 -11.03 2.73 12.51
C THR A 161 -10.32 4.06 12.30
N PHE A 162 -10.63 4.74 11.20
CA PHE A 162 -10.11 6.07 10.91
C PHE A 162 -10.58 7.09 11.95
N HIS A 163 -11.87 7.08 12.29
CA HIS A 163 -12.42 7.99 13.27
C HIS A 163 -11.81 7.76 14.66
N ALA A 164 -11.85 6.53 15.14
CA ALA A 164 -11.41 6.16 16.49
C ALA A 164 -9.91 6.41 16.75
N LEU A 165 -9.09 6.52 15.69
CA LEU A 165 -7.65 6.68 15.81
C LEU A 165 -7.16 8.06 15.36
N LEU A 166 -7.73 8.67 14.33
CA LEU A 166 -7.19 9.88 13.70
C LEU A 166 -8.13 11.08 13.78
N GLU A 167 -9.40 10.89 13.44
CA GLU A 167 -10.35 12.00 13.27
C GLU A 167 -10.98 12.47 14.59
N CYS A 168 -11.16 11.56 15.56
CA CYS A 168 -11.93 11.85 16.77
C CYS A 168 -11.40 13.10 17.49
N PRO A 169 -12.25 14.13 17.74
CA PRO A 169 -11.83 15.40 18.35
C PRO A 169 -11.22 15.25 19.75
N ARG A 170 -11.58 14.18 20.48
CA ARG A 170 -10.97 13.86 21.78
C ARG A 170 -9.47 13.61 21.71
N LEU A 171 -8.96 13.28 20.52
CA LEU A 171 -7.55 12.97 20.29
C LEU A 171 -6.74 14.18 19.84
N ASP A 172 -7.36 15.34 19.57
CA ASP A 172 -6.66 16.51 19.01
C ASP A 172 -5.48 16.98 19.85
N SER A 173 -5.66 17.06 21.17
CA SER A 173 -4.59 17.46 22.09
C SER A 173 -3.42 16.47 22.11
N VAL A 174 -3.72 15.17 21.91
CA VAL A 174 -2.70 14.14 21.81
C VAL A 174 -1.90 14.30 20.52
N TRP A 175 -2.57 14.49 19.38
CA TRP A 175 -1.90 14.68 18.09
C TRP A 175 -1.12 16.00 18.03
N GLN A 176 -1.62 17.07 18.63
CA GLN A 176 -0.92 18.36 18.74
C GLN A 176 0.32 18.29 19.65
N GLY A 177 0.33 17.37 20.62
CA GLY A 177 1.48 17.14 21.49
C GLY A 177 2.63 16.35 20.86
N ALA A 178 2.55 16.03 19.57
CA ALA A 178 3.55 15.24 18.88
C ALA A 178 4.91 15.95 18.78
N PRO A 179 6.04 15.24 18.96
CA PRO A 179 7.37 15.82 18.81
C PRO A 179 7.78 16.04 17.34
N PHE A 180 6.88 15.76 16.39
CA PHE A 180 7.06 15.95 14.95
C PHE A 180 5.71 16.17 14.28
N ASP A 181 5.74 16.67 13.04
CA ASP A 181 4.53 17.04 12.30
C ASP A 181 3.66 15.82 11.94
N LEU A 182 2.44 15.81 12.47
CA LEU A 182 1.38 14.83 12.22
C LEU A 182 0.04 15.51 11.87
N HIS A 183 0.07 16.80 11.50
CA HIS A 183 -1.15 17.62 11.34
C HIS A 183 -2.00 17.20 10.13
N ASN A 184 -1.40 16.58 9.12
CA ASN A 184 -2.09 16.19 7.89
C ASN A 184 -2.97 14.94 8.01
N ARG A 185 -3.09 14.34 9.20
CA ARG A 185 -3.79 13.06 9.40
C ARG A 185 -5.25 13.03 8.93
N ILE A 186 -5.94 14.17 8.97
CA ILE A 186 -7.37 14.29 8.62
C ILE A 186 -7.62 14.51 7.12
N TYR A 187 -6.58 14.67 6.30
CA TYR A 187 -6.72 14.85 4.84
C TYR A 187 -6.70 13.52 4.06
N HIS A 188 -6.79 12.39 4.76
CA HIS A 188 -6.75 11.05 4.19
C HIS A 188 -8.09 10.35 4.39
N ASN A 189 -8.41 9.34 3.57
CA ASN A 189 -9.68 8.62 3.66
C ASN A 189 -9.60 7.35 4.51
N SER A 190 -8.39 6.92 4.88
CA SER A 190 -8.16 5.73 5.69
C SER A 190 -6.84 5.79 6.43
N VAL A 191 -6.69 4.96 7.48
CA VAL A 191 -5.42 4.87 8.22
C VAL A 191 -4.30 4.31 7.35
N LEU A 192 -4.62 3.38 6.44
CA LEU A 192 -3.65 2.83 5.47
C LEU A 192 -3.13 3.93 4.53
N GLU A 193 -4.03 4.72 3.94
CA GLU A 193 -3.65 5.82 3.06
C GLU A 193 -2.74 6.82 3.79
N TRP A 194 -3.16 7.26 4.98
CA TRP A 194 -2.38 8.17 5.82
C TRP A 194 -0.97 7.64 6.11
N ILE A 195 -0.86 6.42 6.64
CA ILE A 195 0.44 5.89 7.07
C ILE A 195 1.34 5.52 5.89
N VAL A 196 0.77 5.18 4.73
CA VAL A 196 1.55 4.89 3.52
C VAL A 196 2.03 6.18 2.86
N VAL A 197 1.17 7.20 2.74
CA VAL A 197 1.52 8.48 2.10
C VAL A 197 2.50 9.27 2.97
N GLU A 198 2.14 9.51 4.23
CA GLU A 198 2.95 10.32 5.13
C GLU A 198 4.14 9.52 5.69
N GLY A 199 3.89 8.27 6.09
CA GLY A 199 4.87 7.44 6.79
C GLY A 199 6.09 7.06 5.98
N LEU A 200 6.03 7.15 4.65
CA LEU A 200 7.22 6.99 3.79
C LEU A 200 8.22 8.13 3.97
N SER A 201 7.78 9.35 4.30
CA SER A 201 8.64 10.51 4.53
C SER A 201 9.27 10.51 5.94
N TRP A 202 8.62 9.85 6.89
CA TRP A 202 9.08 9.80 8.28
C TRP A 202 10.35 8.98 8.45
N SER A 203 11.14 9.29 9.50
CA SER A 203 12.22 8.42 9.96
C SER A 203 11.67 7.11 10.54
N ASN A 204 12.51 6.09 10.70
CA ASN A 204 12.08 4.84 11.34
C ASN A 204 11.63 5.06 12.78
N GLU A 205 12.27 5.99 13.49
CA GLU A 205 11.92 6.36 14.86
C GLU A 205 10.55 7.04 14.92
N GLN A 206 10.29 8.03 14.06
CA GLN A 206 8.98 8.68 13.94
C GLN A 206 7.87 7.67 13.61
N LEU A 207 8.13 6.76 12.67
CA LEU A 207 7.18 5.70 12.30
C LEU A 207 6.92 4.74 13.46
N CYS A 208 7.96 4.32 14.19
CA CYS A 208 7.81 3.49 15.39
C CYS A 208 6.99 4.20 16.46
N MET A 209 7.33 5.44 16.81
CA MET A 209 6.62 6.24 17.80
C MET A 209 5.14 6.41 17.42
N THR A 210 4.85 6.66 16.14
CA THR A 210 3.48 6.79 15.63
C THR A 210 2.70 5.47 15.77
N ILE A 211 3.31 4.33 15.42
CA ILE A 211 2.65 3.02 15.56
C ILE A 211 2.37 2.69 17.03
N ILE A 212 3.31 3.01 17.93
CA ILE A 212 3.11 2.86 19.38
C ILE A 212 1.96 3.76 19.82
N LEU A 213 1.91 5.01 19.39
CA LEU A 213 0.85 5.94 19.74
C LEU A 213 -0.53 5.39 19.35
N VAL A 214 -0.71 5.01 18.08
CA VAL A 214 -1.98 4.47 17.57
C VAL A 214 -2.39 3.21 18.36
N TYR A 215 -1.43 2.37 18.76
CA TYR A 215 -1.69 1.22 19.63
C TYR A 215 -2.18 1.63 21.03
N LEU A 216 -1.59 2.68 21.62
CA LEU A 216 -2.03 3.18 22.93
C LEU A 216 -3.42 3.80 22.86
N LEU A 217 -3.70 4.60 21.83
CA LEU A 217 -5.00 5.20 21.60
C LEU A 217 -6.10 4.13 21.47
N TRP A 218 -5.81 3.06 20.74
CA TRP A 218 -6.75 1.94 20.63
C TRP A 218 -7.03 1.25 21.96
N ASN A 219 -6.00 1.01 22.77
CA ASN A 219 -6.18 0.38 24.07
C ASN A 219 -6.92 1.29 25.06
N ASP A 220 -6.65 2.59 25.00
CA ASP A 220 -7.35 3.57 25.82
C ASP A 220 -8.83 3.61 25.48
N ARG A 221 -9.16 3.70 24.19
CA ARG A 221 -10.52 3.55 23.70
C ARG A 221 -11.17 2.26 24.21
N ASN A 222 -10.45 1.13 24.17
CA ASN A 222 -11.00 -0.13 24.68
C ASN A 222 -11.20 -0.12 26.21
N ALA A 223 -10.35 0.57 26.97
CA ALA A 223 -10.53 0.72 28.40
C ALA A 223 -11.77 1.57 28.73
N VAL A 224 -12.04 2.62 27.96
CA VAL A 224 -13.29 3.40 28.05
C VAL A 224 -14.50 2.49 27.78
N VAL A 225 -14.47 1.75 26.68
CA VAL A 225 -15.62 0.94 26.22
C VAL A 225 -15.87 -0.29 27.09
N LEU A 226 -14.82 -0.99 27.53
CA LEU A 226 -14.94 -2.27 28.26
C LEU A 226 -14.91 -2.10 29.78
N GLU A 227 -14.21 -1.10 30.28
CA GLU A 227 -13.96 -0.93 31.72
C GLU A 227 -14.59 0.34 32.29
N GLY A 228 -15.19 1.20 31.45
CA GLY A 228 -15.79 2.47 31.88
C GLY A 228 -14.77 3.47 32.43
N LYS A 229 -13.48 3.26 32.16
CA LYS A 229 -12.40 4.13 32.62
C LYS A 229 -12.24 5.27 31.62
N ASP A 230 -12.78 6.45 31.94
CA ASP A 230 -12.43 7.68 31.21
C ASP A 230 -11.04 8.14 31.66
N GLN A 231 -10.01 7.43 31.17
CA GLN A 231 -8.66 7.94 31.19
C GLN A 231 -8.45 8.66 29.88
N ALA A 232 -8.61 9.98 29.86
CA ALA A 232 -7.89 10.75 28.85
C ALA A 232 -6.41 10.34 28.96
N VAL A 233 -5.77 9.88 27.89
CA VAL A 233 -4.35 9.46 27.91
C VAL A 233 -3.44 10.65 28.21
N ALA A 234 -3.45 11.12 29.47
CA ALA A 234 -2.52 12.09 29.97
C ALA A 234 -1.13 11.51 29.79
N ASN A 235 -0.22 12.31 29.23
CA ASN A 235 1.16 11.92 28.98
C ASN A 235 1.33 10.78 27.94
N CYS A 236 0.42 10.68 26.96
CA CYS A 236 0.49 9.72 25.85
C CYS A 236 1.89 9.67 25.21
N TRP A 237 2.47 10.83 24.92
CA TRP A 237 3.81 10.92 24.34
C TRP A 237 4.94 10.52 25.28
N VAL A 238 4.80 10.73 26.59
CA VAL A 238 5.75 10.19 27.59
C VAL A 238 5.70 8.67 27.59
N GLN A 239 4.50 8.10 27.48
CA GLN A 239 4.29 6.66 27.40
C GLN A 239 4.82 6.05 26.09
N VAL A 240 4.72 6.79 24.97
CA VAL A 240 5.33 6.42 23.68
C VAL A 240 6.86 6.44 23.81
N ALA A 241 7.43 7.54 24.31
CA ALA A 241 8.87 7.69 24.49
C ALA A 241 9.44 6.57 25.38
N ARG A 242 8.81 6.31 26.53
CA ARG A 242 9.23 5.23 27.43
C ARG A 242 9.26 3.87 26.73
N ARG A 243 8.17 3.49 26.05
CA ARG A 243 8.09 2.21 25.31
C ARG A 243 9.09 2.13 24.17
N TRP A 244 9.40 3.26 23.54
CA TRP A 244 10.38 3.34 22.47
C TRP A 244 11.81 3.14 23.01
N GLU A 245 12.16 3.76 24.14
CA GLU A 245 13.46 3.55 24.80
C GLU A 245 13.60 2.10 25.28
N GLU A 246 12.60 1.53 25.95
CA GLU A 246 12.61 0.13 26.39
C GLU A 246 12.90 -0.85 25.23
N MET A 247 12.39 -0.57 24.02
CA MET A 247 12.66 -1.37 22.83
C MET A 247 14.06 -1.17 22.26
N LYS A 248 14.62 0.04 22.37
CA LYS A 248 16.02 0.32 21.97
C LYS A 248 17.00 -0.40 22.91
N ASP A 249 16.73 -0.39 24.20
CA ASP A 249 17.54 -1.08 25.21
C ASP A 249 17.48 -2.60 25.03
N ALA A 250 16.28 -3.16 24.87
CA ALA A 250 16.10 -4.61 24.65
C ALA A 250 16.84 -5.10 23.40
N LYS A 251 16.85 -4.31 22.33
CA LYS A 251 17.56 -4.65 21.10
C LYS A 251 19.07 -4.60 21.27
N THR A 252 19.58 -3.63 22.01
CA THR A 252 21.01 -3.53 22.34
C THR A 252 21.46 -4.77 23.11
N LEU A 253 20.67 -5.21 24.08
CA LEU A 253 20.94 -6.44 24.85
C LEU A 253 20.89 -7.71 23.98
N GLU A 254 19.96 -7.81 23.03
CA GLU A 254 19.91 -8.93 22.06
C GLU A 254 21.15 -8.94 21.15
N ASP A 255 21.56 -7.78 20.64
CA ASP A 255 22.75 -7.66 19.78
C ASP A 255 24.05 -8.00 20.57
N GLU A 256 24.16 -7.57 21.82
CA GLU A 256 25.27 -7.91 22.73
C GLU A 256 25.31 -9.41 23.07
N THR A 257 24.17 -10.01 23.43
CA THR A 257 24.10 -11.45 23.73
C THR A 257 24.39 -12.32 22.50
N VAL A 258 24.00 -11.91 21.30
CA VAL A 258 24.35 -12.61 20.06
C VAL A 258 25.85 -12.51 19.77
N MET A 259 26.49 -11.37 20.04
CA MET A 259 27.94 -11.24 19.93
C MET A 259 28.67 -12.14 20.93
N ASP A 260 28.22 -12.18 22.19
CA ASP A 260 28.82 -13.03 23.22
C ASP A 260 28.68 -14.52 22.88
N VAL A 261 27.50 -14.97 22.46
CA VAL A 261 27.28 -16.36 22.02
C VAL A 261 28.09 -16.68 20.75
N GLY A 262 28.25 -15.72 19.83
CA GLY A 262 29.06 -15.88 18.62
C GLY A 262 30.56 -16.05 18.89
N ILE A 263 31.08 -15.44 19.97
CA ILE A 263 32.48 -15.59 20.38
C ILE A 263 32.73 -16.99 20.99
N TYR A 264 31.76 -17.57 21.71
CA TYR A 264 31.91 -18.90 22.32
C TYR A 264 31.88 -20.08 21.33
N ILE A 265 31.36 -19.90 20.10
CA ILE A 265 31.28 -20.98 19.09
C ILE A 265 32.53 -21.01 18.18
N GLY A 266 33.44 -20.03 18.31
CA GLY A 266 34.64 -19.89 17.46
C GLY A 266 35.93 -20.53 18.00
N GLY A 267 35.94 -21.06 19.24
CA GLY A 267 37.15 -21.54 19.93
C GLY A 267 37.14 -23.03 20.23
N GLY A 268 37.21 -23.88 19.21
CA GLY A 268 37.26 -25.33 19.38
C GLY A 268 37.66 -26.07 18.11
N ARG A 269 38.94 -26.00 17.75
CA ARG A 269 39.64 -26.99 16.92
C ARG A 269 40.94 -27.36 17.59
#